data_AF-A0A0Q5EJX6-F1
#
_entry.id   AF-A0A0Q5EJX6-F1
#
_cell.length_a   1.000
_cell.length_b   1.000
_cell.length_c   1.000
_cell.angle_alpha   90.00
_cell.angle_beta   90.00
_cell.angle_gamma   90.00
#
_symmetry.space_group_name_H-M   'P 1'
#
loop_
_entity.id
_entity.type
_entity.pdbx_description
1 polymer ?
#
loop_
_entity_poly.entity_id
_entity_poly.type
_entity_poly.pdbx_seq_one_letter_code
_entity_poly.pdbx_strand_id
1 'polypeptide(L)'
;MARHHGIPPFWSAEQLAAFEADPPAWYVQSRANRTGKRPVWVELRCTICGTSETLRPKKWWPEFSMVSCSWHGADELPPVPEGSRRREIDGIGAFVGIVDEPAS
;
A
#
# COMPACT_ATOMS: atom_id res chain seq x y z
N MET A 1 20.59 -6.94 -7.52
CA MET A 1 20.64 -8.35 -7.95
C MET A 1 21.20 -8.50 -9.37
N ALA A 2 20.61 -7.91 -10.42
CA ALA A 2 21.11 -8.07 -11.80
C ALA A 2 22.59 -7.68 -12.02
N ARG A 3 23.04 -6.53 -11.50
CA ARG A 3 24.44 -6.08 -11.58
C ARG A 3 25.43 -6.95 -10.79
N HIS A 4 24.97 -7.68 -9.77
CA HIS A 4 25.82 -8.57 -8.97
C HIS A 4 26.04 -9.94 -9.62
N HIS A 5 25.19 -10.33 -10.57
CA HIS A 5 25.30 -11.59 -11.31
C HIS A 5 25.85 -11.41 -12.74
N GLY A 6 26.51 -10.28 -13.03
CA GLY A 6 27.18 -10.04 -14.31
C GLY A 6 26.25 -9.93 -15.52
N ILE A 7 24.98 -9.57 -15.32
CA ILE A 7 23.99 -9.47 -16.41
C ILE A 7 24.30 -8.25 -17.29
N PRO A 8 24.50 -8.42 -18.61
CA PRO A 8 24.75 -7.29 -19.50
C PRO A 8 23.52 -6.36 -19.58
N PRO A 9 23.73 -5.06 -19.83
CA PRO A 9 22.66 -4.06 -19.86
C PRO A 9 21.68 -4.22 -21.03
N PHE A 10 22.10 -4.93 -22.09
CA PHE A 10 21.29 -5.22 -23.27
C PHE A 10 21.46 -6.68 -23.66
N TRP A 11 20.34 -7.33 -23.99
CA TRP A 11 20.28 -8.72 -24.41
C TRP A 11 19.67 -8.79 -25.80
N SER A 12 20.20 -9.64 -26.67
CA SER A 12 19.49 -10.07 -27.86
C SER A 12 18.33 -11.00 -27.48
N ALA A 13 17.36 -11.17 -28.39
CA ALA A 13 16.26 -12.10 -28.19
C ALA A 13 16.74 -13.55 -27.96
N GLU A 14 17.81 -13.95 -28.63
CA GLU A 14 18.42 -15.28 -28.48
C GLU A 14 19.07 -15.48 -27.10
N GLN A 15 19.76 -14.46 -26.59
CA GLN A 15 20.37 -14.51 -25.25
C GLN A 15 19.32 -14.60 -24.14
N LEU A 16 18.18 -13.91 -24.33
CA LEU A 16 17.05 -14.01 -23.42
C LEU A 16 16.43 -15.41 -23.43
N ALA A 17 16.19 -15.96 -24.62
CA ALA A 17 15.63 -17.31 -24.75
C ALA A 17 16.53 -18.37 -24.09
N ALA A 18 17.85 -18.29 -24.28
CA ALA A 18 18.79 -19.23 -23.67
C ALA A 18 18.80 -19.15 -22.14
N PHE A 19 18.75 -17.93 -21.58
CA PHE A 19 18.70 -17.74 -20.13
C PHE A 19 17.37 -18.17 -19.51
N GLU A 20 16.26 -18.02 -20.23
CA GLU A 20 14.96 -18.52 -19.77
C GLU A 20 14.84 -20.04 -19.89
N ALA A 21 15.55 -20.66 -20.84
CA ALA A 21 15.60 -22.11 -21.02
C ALA A 21 16.41 -22.83 -19.93
N ASP A 22 17.50 -22.22 -19.44
CA ASP A 22 18.28 -22.73 -18.30
C ASP A 22 18.46 -21.64 -17.23
N PRO A 23 17.38 -21.36 -16.46
CA PRO A 23 17.39 -20.26 -15.52
C PRO A 23 18.22 -20.61 -14.28
N PRO A 24 19.15 -19.72 -13.85
CA PRO A 24 19.91 -19.95 -12.64
C PRO A 24 19.00 -19.92 -11.40
N ALA A 25 19.38 -20.67 -10.37
CA ALA A 25 18.57 -20.84 -9.15
C ALA A 25 18.15 -19.51 -8.48
N TRP A 26 19.01 -18.50 -8.50
CA TRP A 26 18.69 -17.17 -7.96
C TRP A 26 17.60 -16.45 -8.75
N TYR A 27 17.49 -16.69 -10.06
CA TYR A 27 16.46 -16.11 -10.92
C TYR A 27 15.11 -16.81 -10.67
N VAL A 28 15.12 -18.13 -10.54
CA VAL A 28 13.94 -18.92 -10.15
C VAL A 28 13.41 -18.47 -8.79
N GLN A 29 14.29 -18.34 -7.79
CA GLN A 29 13.94 -17.83 -6.46
C GLN A 29 13.42 -16.39 -6.52
N SER A 30 14.06 -15.51 -7.30
CA SER A 30 13.60 -14.13 -7.47
C SER A 30 12.21 -14.07 -8.12
N ARG A 31 11.89 -14.96 -9.07
CA ARG A 31 10.55 -15.04 -9.67
C ARG A 31 9.52 -15.59 -8.69
N ALA A 32 9.86 -16.64 -7.94
CA ALA A 32 8.99 -17.17 -6.89
C ALA A 32 8.67 -16.13 -5.82
N ASN A 33 9.63 -15.24 -5.51
CA ASN A 33 9.46 -14.12 -4.59
C ASN A 33 8.66 -12.94 -5.17
N ARG A 34 8.34 -12.93 -6.48
CA ARG A 34 7.42 -11.94 -7.08
C ARG A 34 5.97 -12.31 -6.78
N THR A 35 5.62 -12.35 -5.50
CA THR A 35 4.24 -12.40 -5.01
C THR A 35 3.67 -10.98 -4.97
N GLY A 36 3.63 -10.32 -6.13
CA GLY A 36 3.20 -8.92 -6.26
C GLY A 36 1.70 -8.73 -6.03
N LYS A 37 1.23 -8.84 -4.79
CA LYS A 37 -0.05 -8.26 -4.37
C LYS A 37 0.24 -7.05 -3.50
N ARG A 38 0.19 -5.87 -4.11
CA ARG A 38 -0.40 -4.63 -3.56
C ARG A 38 -0.26 -3.53 -4.61
N PRO A 39 -1.36 -2.88 -5.04
CA PRO A 39 -1.24 -1.63 -5.75
C PRO A 39 -0.41 -0.68 -4.88
N VAL A 40 0.63 -0.06 -5.47
CA VAL A 40 1.56 0.83 -4.75
C VAL A 40 0.84 2.09 -4.25
N TRP A 41 -0.38 2.31 -4.71
CA TRP A 41 -1.20 3.47 -4.47
C TRP A 41 -2.60 3.04 -4.06
N VAL A 42 -3.15 3.72 -3.05
CA VAL A 42 -4.54 3.62 -2.62
C VAL A 42 -5.17 5.00 -2.76
N GLU A 43 -6.42 5.06 -3.19
CA GLU A 43 -7.22 6.28 -3.12
C GLU A 43 -7.81 6.38 -1.71
N LEU A 44 -7.55 7.48 -1.03
CA LEU A 44 -8.24 7.88 0.19
C LEU A 44 -9.28 8.93 -0.17
N ARG A 45 -10.44 8.89 0.49
CA ARG A 45 -11.56 9.80 0.24
C ARG A 45 -12.17 10.24 1.54
N CYS A 46 -12.26 11.55 1.76
CA CYS A 46 -12.90 12.11 2.93
C CYS A 46 -14.36 11.65 2.99
N THR A 47 -14.76 11.07 4.12
CA THR A 47 -16.12 10.59 4.34
C THR A 47 -17.17 11.70 4.35
N ILE A 48 -16.76 12.95 4.61
CA ILE A 48 -17.67 14.10 4.73
C ILE A 48 -17.85 14.82 3.38
N CYS A 49 -16.77 15.39 2.83
CA CYS A 49 -16.84 16.21 1.62
C CYS A 49 -16.49 15.47 0.32
N GLY A 50 -16.00 14.23 0.41
CA GLY A 50 -15.68 13.40 -0.75
C GLY A 50 -14.37 13.77 -1.47
N THR A 51 -13.60 14.76 -0.99
CA THR A 51 -12.25 15.04 -1.50
C THR A 51 -11.38 13.80 -1.43
N SER A 52 -10.69 13.47 -2.53
CA SER A 52 -9.84 12.28 -2.61
C SER A 52 -8.39 12.60 -2.93
N GLU A 53 -7.48 11.75 -2.47
CA GLU A 53 -6.06 11.79 -2.78
C GLU A 53 -5.53 10.36 -2.94
N THR A 54 -4.62 10.19 -3.90
CA THR A 54 -3.98 8.90 -4.16
C THR A 54 -2.62 8.87 -3.48
N LEU A 55 -2.49 8.03 -2.46
CA LEU A 55 -1.29 7.95 -1.62
C LEU A 55 -0.69 6.55 -1.63
N ARG A 56 0.60 6.47 -1.36
CA ARG A 56 1.29 5.19 -1.15
C ARG A 56 1.13 4.74 0.30
N PRO A 57 0.46 3.61 0.58
CA PRO A 57 0.33 3.09 1.93
C PRO A 57 1.69 2.90 2.59
N LYS A 58 1.81 3.34 3.83
CA LYS A 58 3.00 3.09 4.64
C LYS A 58 2.80 1.81 5.42
N LYS A 59 3.91 1.12 5.73
CA LYS A 59 3.89 -0.13 6.50
C LYS A 59 3.23 0.05 7.88
N TRP A 60 3.28 1.25 8.44
CA TRP A 60 2.74 1.55 9.77
C TRP A 60 1.26 1.94 9.75
N TRP A 61 0.64 2.17 8.58
CA TRP A 61 -0.78 2.51 8.53
C TRP A 61 -1.62 1.34 9.04
N PRO A 62 -2.57 1.60 9.96
CA PRO A 62 -3.56 0.61 10.32
C PRO A 62 -4.59 0.44 9.19
N GLU A 63 -5.51 -0.51 9.37
CA GLU A 63 -6.71 -0.57 8.56
C GLU A 63 -7.67 0.53 9.04
N PHE A 64 -7.94 1.51 8.18
CA PHE A 64 -8.83 2.63 8.51
C PHE A 64 -10.29 2.22 8.32
N SER A 65 -11.13 2.53 9.30
CA SER A 65 -12.60 2.47 9.15
C SER A 65 -13.07 3.58 8.20
N MET A 66 -12.45 4.76 8.31
CA MET A 66 -12.74 5.93 7.47
C MET A 66 -11.60 6.96 7.55
N VAL A 67 -11.69 8.03 6.75
CA VAL A 67 -10.74 9.16 6.79
C VAL A 67 -11.48 10.49 6.69
N SER A 68 -11.01 11.52 7.41
CA SER A 68 -11.45 12.92 7.26
C SER A 68 -10.31 13.77 6.70
N CYS A 69 -10.61 14.78 5.89
CA CYS A 69 -9.60 15.77 5.51
C CYS A 69 -9.38 16.76 6.65
N SER A 70 -8.31 17.55 6.57
CA SER A 70 -7.96 18.58 7.58
C SER A 70 -9.01 19.69 7.80
N TRP A 71 -10.06 19.74 6.98
CA TRP A 71 -11.15 20.72 7.09
C TRP A 71 -12.32 20.22 7.93
N HIS A 72 -12.38 18.92 8.21
CA HIS A 72 -13.47 18.31 8.97
C HIS A 72 -12.96 17.66 10.25
N GLY A 73 -13.65 17.98 11.35
CA GLY A 73 -13.32 17.49 12.68
C GLY A 73 -13.96 16.15 13.01
N ALA A 74 -13.56 15.58 14.15
CA ALA A 74 -14.14 14.34 14.68
C ALA A 74 -15.63 14.45 15.01
N ASP A 75 -16.10 15.68 15.27
CA ASP A 75 -17.49 16.02 15.58
C ASP A 75 -18.43 15.93 14.36
N GLU A 76 -17.88 16.05 13.15
CA GLU A 76 -18.63 15.92 11.89
C GLU A 76 -18.67 14.48 11.38
N LEU A 77 -17.86 13.60 11.95
CA LEU A 77 -17.80 12.19 11.56
C LEU A 77 -19.08 11.45 11.95
N PRO A 78 -19.43 10.37 11.22
CA PRO A 78 -20.47 9.45 11.64
C PRO A 78 -20.27 9.01 13.11
N PRO A 79 -21.36 8.76 13.86
CA PRO A 79 -21.28 8.28 15.24
C PRO A 79 -20.40 7.05 15.37
N VAL A 80 -19.70 6.93 16.49
CA VAL A 80 -18.91 5.73 16.80
C VAL A 80 -19.87 4.55 16.95
N PRO A 81 -19.59 3.40 16.29
CA PRO A 81 -20.41 2.20 16.46
C PRO A 81 -20.55 1.79 17.93
N GLU A 82 -21.71 1.24 18.30
CA GLU A 82 -21.96 0.79 19.67
C GLU A 82 -20.92 -0.27 20.09
N GLY A 83 -20.42 -0.17 21.33
CA GLY A 83 -19.39 -1.06 21.84
C GLY A 83 -18.02 -0.88 21.18
N SER A 84 -17.79 0.20 20.44
CA SER A 84 -16.49 0.57 19.87
C SER A 84 -15.94 1.85 20.46
N ARG A 85 -14.62 2.01 20.45
CA ARG A 85 -13.92 3.27 20.70
C ARG A 85 -13.30 3.78 19.40
N ARG A 86 -13.30 5.10 19.22
CA ARG A 86 -12.66 5.76 18.09
C ARG A 86 -11.24 6.20 18.43
N ARG A 87 -10.33 5.96 17.51
CA ARG A 87 -8.96 6.46 17.55
C ARG A 87 -8.63 7.21 16.27
N GLU A 88 -8.09 8.42 16.43
CA GLU A 88 -7.58 9.25 15.35
C GLU A 88 -6.08 9.02 15.15
N ILE A 89 -5.67 8.97 13.88
CA ILE A 89 -4.29 8.71 13.46
C ILE A 89 -3.89 9.80 12.47
N ASP A 90 -3.00 10.68 12.91
CA ASP A 90 -2.43 11.73 12.07
C ASP A 90 -1.37 11.20 11.09
N GLY A 91 -0.95 12.07 10.16
CA GLY A 91 0.16 11.79 9.24
C GLY A 91 -0.24 10.94 8.02
N ILE A 92 -1.53 10.91 7.66
CA ILE A 92 -2.08 10.19 6.51
C ILE A 92 -2.24 11.15 5.32
N GLY A 93 -1.13 11.74 4.88
CA GLY A 93 -1.16 12.79 3.84
C GLY A 93 -1.95 14.01 4.31
N ALA A 94 -2.96 14.43 3.54
CA ALA A 94 -3.88 15.51 3.91
C ALA A 94 -5.06 15.06 4.81
N PHE A 95 -5.06 13.80 5.26
CA PHE A 95 -6.15 13.19 6.02
C PHE A 95 -5.75 12.82 7.45
N VAL A 96 -6.78 12.72 8.29
CA VAL A 96 -6.77 12.03 9.57
C VAL A 96 -7.39 10.66 9.36
N GLY A 97 -6.66 9.61 9.72
CA GLY A 97 -7.13 8.24 9.69
C GLY A 97 -7.97 7.92 10.92
N ILE A 98 -9.14 7.30 10.71
CA ILE A 98 -10.05 6.95 11.80
C ILE A 98 -10.10 5.42 11.91
N VAL A 99 -9.91 4.93 13.13
CA VAL A 99 -10.01 3.51 13.47
C VAL A 99 -11.06 3.36 14.56
N ASP A 100 -12.17 2.71 14.24
CA ASP A 100 -13.17 2.30 15.22
C ASP A 100 -12.86 0.84 15.61
N GLU A 101 -12.46 0.63 16.87
CA GLU A 101 -12.05 -0.68 17.40
C GLU A 101 -12.95 -1.08 18.59
N PRO A 102 -13.19 -2.38 18.84
CA PRO A 102 -14.04 -2.83 19.94
C PRO A 102 -13.54 -2.30 21.29
N ALA A 103 -14.43 -1.71 22.08
CA ALA A 103 -14.19 -1.36 23.46
C ALA A 103 -14.21 -2.66 24.28
N SER A 104 -13.03 -3.23 24.53
CA SER A 104 -12.86 -4.42 25.39
C SER A 104 -13.07 -4.10 26.86
#